data_AF-A0A538QTV2-F1
#
_entry.id   AF-A0A538QTV2-F1
#
_cell.length_a   1.000
_cell.length_b   1.000
_cell.length_c   1.000
_cell.angle_alpha   90.00
_cell.angle_beta   90.00
_cell.angle_gamma   90.00
#
_symmetry.space_group_name_H-M   'P 1'
#
loop_
_entity.id
_entity.type
_entity.pdbx_description
1 polymer ?
#
loop_
_entity_poly.entity_id
_entity_poly.type
_entity_poly.pdbx_seq_one_letter_code
_entity_poly.pdbx_strand_id
1 'polypeptide(L)'
;MGHLESLCSAAVSMTEPRFGVLAEDKTDCDTVRVLARRFLARNNVSVHARADNGCGTLRRKAERWMRDLARDGCNFIVIIHDLDLGRNMQLNDEEALRARLNGFAVPAGVQRTICIPVEEMEAWWWSDPKLIKRIGKGKGSATPSPHLKMKPKEALQRLSCDVGGKPLYSTNDNPRLAEVVDLELCAQRCQSFADLRNFFVAVSSLASQSGDRDPQPRRQPRSRVRKHSSRRGVSSR
;
A
#
# COMPACT_ATOMS: atom_id res chain seq x y z
N MET A 1 -8.67 33.62 -37.21
CA MET A 1 -8.36 32.17 -37.26
C MET A 1 -7.71 31.80 -35.93
N GLY A 2 -8.53 31.41 -34.95
CA GLY A 2 -8.07 31.04 -33.61
C GLY A 2 -7.91 29.53 -33.53
N HIS A 3 -6.70 29.07 -33.22
CA HIS A 3 -6.40 27.68 -32.93
C HIS A 3 -7.16 27.25 -31.67
N LEU A 4 -8.10 26.32 -31.84
CA LEU A 4 -8.69 25.56 -30.75
C LEU A 4 -7.62 24.63 -30.18
N GLU A 5 -7.20 24.91 -28.95
CA GLU A 5 -6.36 24.03 -28.15
C GLU A 5 -7.07 22.70 -27.93
N SER A 6 -6.47 21.64 -28.51
CA SER A 6 -6.83 20.26 -28.26
C SER A 6 -6.34 19.86 -26.87
N LEU A 7 -7.16 20.12 -25.85
CA LEU A 7 -7.01 19.49 -24.54
C LEU A 7 -7.47 18.04 -24.64
N CYS A 8 -6.54 17.16 -25.04
CA CYS A 8 -6.62 15.73 -24.76
C CYS A 8 -6.55 15.54 -23.24
N SER A 9 -7.68 15.70 -22.56
CA SER A 9 -7.88 15.12 -21.25
C SER A 9 -7.94 13.61 -21.47
N ALA A 10 -6.81 12.94 -21.27
CA ALA A 10 -6.79 11.50 -21.14
C ALA A 10 -7.64 11.17 -19.91
N ALA A 11 -8.91 10.83 -20.15
CA ALA A 11 -9.76 10.22 -19.15
C ALA A 11 -9.06 8.94 -18.70
N VAL A 12 -8.36 9.00 -17.57
CA VAL A 12 -7.86 7.82 -16.89
C VAL A 12 -9.11 7.06 -16.46
N SER A 13 -9.54 6.09 -17.27
CA SER A 13 -10.45 5.05 -16.83
C SER A 13 -9.77 4.37 -15.66
N MET A 14 -10.12 4.77 -14.44
CA MET A 14 -9.49 4.28 -13.21
C MET A 14 -9.91 2.82 -13.01
N THR A 15 -9.11 1.94 -13.58
CA THR A 15 -9.10 0.52 -13.24
C THR A 15 -8.86 0.35 -11.75
N GLU A 16 -9.36 -0.74 -11.17
CA GLU A 16 -9.16 -1.03 -9.74
C GLU A 16 -7.69 -0.81 -9.33
N PRO A 17 -7.42 -0.30 -8.11
CA PRO A 17 -6.05 -0.11 -7.65
C PRO A 17 -5.23 -1.40 -7.73
N ARG A 18 -4.11 -1.35 -8.46
CA ARG A 18 -3.16 -2.45 -8.58
C ARG A 18 -1.84 -2.04 -7.97
N PHE A 19 -1.43 -2.77 -6.95
CA PHE A 19 -0.29 -2.41 -6.12
C PHE A 19 0.96 -3.17 -6.56
N GLY A 20 2.07 -2.44 -6.65
CA GLY A 20 3.42 -2.96 -6.73
C GLY A 20 4.14 -2.82 -5.39
N VAL A 21 4.94 -3.80 -5.00
CA VAL A 21 5.82 -3.73 -3.82
C VAL A 21 7.25 -4.04 -4.26
N LEU A 22 8.18 -3.18 -3.88
CA LEU A 22 9.61 -3.39 -4.01
C LEU A 22 10.17 -3.51 -2.59
N ALA A 23 10.89 -4.58 -2.31
CA ALA A 23 11.55 -4.77 -1.02
C ALA A 23 12.93 -5.38 -1.18
N GLU A 24 13.68 -5.43 -0.09
CA GLU A 24 15.00 -6.04 -0.06
C GLU A 24 14.95 -7.55 -0.18
N ASP A 25 13.93 -8.18 0.39
CA ASP A 25 13.70 -9.61 0.30
C ASP A 25 12.23 -9.98 0.00
N LYS A 26 12.00 -11.26 -0.26
CA LYS A 26 10.67 -11.77 -0.59
C LYS A 26 9.73 -11.78 0.62
N THR A 27 10.26 -11.99 1.82
CA THR A 27 9.50 -12.08 3.05
C THR A 27 8.82 -10.76 3.40
N ASP A 28 9.50 -9.64 3.19
CA ASP A 28 8.94 -8.30 3.35
C ASP A 28 7.79 -8.05 2.38
N CYS A 29 7.97 -8.45 1.12
CA CYS A 29 6.93 -8.38 0.09
C CYS A 29 5.70 -9.20 0.48
N ASP A 30 5.90 -10.42 0.98
CA ASP A 30 4.82 -11.31 1.39
C ASP A 30 4.11 -10.75 2.64
N THR A 31 4.85 -10.15 3.56
CA THR A 31 4.33 -9.48 4.76
C THR A 31 3.46 -8.28 4.38
N VAL A 32 3.91 -7.42 3.48
CA VAL A 32 3.12 -6.27 3.03
C VAL A 32 1.92 -6.69 2.19
N ARG A 33 1.97 -7.80 1.46
CA ARG A 33 0.78 -8.36 0.81
C ARG A 33 -0.30 -8.71 1.83
N VAL A 34 0.06 -9.34 2.96
CA VAL A 34 -0.88 -9.64 4.05
C VAL A 34 -1.42 -8.37 4.67
N LEU A 35 -0.54 -7.41 5.00
CA LEU A 35 -0.95 -6.13 5.58
C LEU A 35 -1.88 -5.34 4.66
N ALA A 36 -1.60 -5.27 3.36
CA ALA A 36 -2.45 -4.58 2.38
C ALA A 36 -3.88 -5.13 2.37
N ARG A 37 -4.05 -6.46 2.42
CA ARG A 37 -5.38 -7.10 2.52
C ARG A 37 -6.11 -6.70 3.79
N ARG A 38 -5.39 -6.65 4.91
CA ARG A 38 -5.96 -6.27 6.21
C ARG A 38 -6.30 -4.78 6.29
N PHE A 39 -5.41 -3.89 5.83
CA PHE A 39 -5.66 -2.45 5.77
C PHE A 39 -6.89 -2.11 4.94
N LEU A 40 -7.09 -2.83 3.83
CA LEU A 40 -8.20 -2.62 2.92
C LEU A 40 -9.46 -3.42 3.28
N ALA A 41 -9.39 -4.28 4.30
CA ALA A 41 -10.44 -5.25 4.64
C ALA A 41 -10.93 -6.06 3.40
N ARG A 42 -10.00 -6.46 2.52
CA ARG A 42 -10.28 -7.14 1.25
C ARG A 42 -9.35 -8.32 1.05
N ASN A 43 -9.91 -9.46 0.66
CA ASN A 43 -9.12 -10.66 0.36
C ASN A 43 -8.48 -10.61 -1.04
N ASN A 44 -9.11 -9.92 -2.00
CA ASN A 44 -8.72 -9.90 -3.41
C ASN A 44 -7.90 -8.67 -3.81
N VAL A 45 -6.93 -8.27 -2.98
CA VAL A 45 -6.01 -7.18 -3.34
C VAL A 45 -4.91 -7.70 -4.26
N SER A 46 -4.82 -7.15 -5.47
CA SER A 46 -3.75 -7.47 -6.43
C SER A 46 -2.44 -6.78 -6.02
N VAL A 47 -1.49 -7.55 -5.48
CA VAL A 47 -0.16 -7.07 -5.08
C VAL A 47 0.93 -7.82 -5.85
N HIS A 48 1.55 -7.13 -6.80
CA HIS A 48 2.72 -7.62 -7.54
C HIS A 48 4.00 -7.26 -6.78
N ALA A 49 4.89 -8.22 -6.61
CA ALA A 49 6.11 -8.02 -5.83
C ALA A 49 7.36 -8.12 -6.72
N ARG A 50 8.39 -7.34 -6.37
CA ARG A 50 9.76 -7.46 -6.86
C ARG A 50 10.70 -7.37 -5.67
N ALA A 51 11.50 -8.41 -5.47
CA ALA A 51 12.52 -8.46 -4.45
C ALA A 51 13.74 -9.21 -4.99
N ASP A 52 14.87 -9.08 -4.32
CA ASP A 52 16.07 -9.86 -4.59
C ASP A 52 16.74 -10.16 -3.24
N ASN A 53 18.05 -10.36 -3.18
CA ASN A 53 18.77 -10.49 -1.91
C ASN A 53 19.51 -9.18 -1.60
N GLY A 54 18.86 -8.27 -0.86
CA GLY A 54 19.48 -7.17 -0.11
C GLY A 54 19.44 -5.76 -0.71
N CYS A 55 19.69 -4.76 0.16
CA CYS A 55 19.57 -3.32 -0.08
C CYS A 55 20.31 -2.78 -1.32
N GLY A 56 21.51 -3.31 -1.60
CA GLY A 56 22.33 -2.89 -2.75
C GLY A 56 21.64 -3.19 -4.09
N THR A 57 20.87 -4.27 -4.14
CA THR A 57 20.16 -4.68 -5.34
C THR A 57 18.89 -3.88 -5.55
N LEU A 58 18.12 -3.64 -4.49
CA LEU A 58 16.96 -2.75 -4.55
C LEU A 58 17.36 -1.39 -5.11
N ARG A 59 18.41 -0.76 -4.57
CA ARG A 59 18.88 0.57 -5.02
C ARG A 59 19.32 0.62 -6.49
N ARG A 60 19.85 -0.49 -7.03
CA ARG A 60 20.30 -0.60 -8.42
C ARG A 60 19.17 -0.93 -9.39
N LYS A 61 18.17 -1.70 -8.96
CA LYS A 61 17.11 -2.23 -9.81
C LYS A 61 15.77 -1.52 -9.66
N ALA A 62 15.60 -0.66 -8.65
CA ALA A 62 14.32 -0.03 -8.30
C ALA A 62 13.62 0.61 -9.50
N GLU A 63 14.31 1.45 -10.28
CA GLU A 63 13.70 2.10 -11.46
C GLU A 63 13.23 1.10 -12.52
N ARG A 64 14.05 0.09 -12.79
CA ARG A 64 13.67 -0.99 -13.73
C ARG A 64 12.45 -1.74 -13.21
N TRP A 65 12.45 -2.11 -11.93
CA TRP A 65 11.32 -2.82 -11.32
C TRP A 65 10.05 -1.98 -11.27
N MET A 66 10.14 -0.67 -11.03
CA MET A 66 8.98 0.21 -11.12
C MET A 66 8.42 0.25 -12.54
N ARG A 67 9.26 0.33 -13.58
CA ARG A 67 8.82 0.23 -14.99
C ARG A 67 8.17 -1.12 -15.28
N ASP A 68 8.74 -2.22 -14.79
CA ASP A 68 8.18 -3.55 -14.96
C ASP A 68 6.81 -3.68 -14.29
N LEU A 69 6.66 -3.18 -13.05
CA LEU A 69 5.39 -3.19 -12.32
C LEU A 69 4.34 -2.29 -12.99
N ALA A 70 4.75 -1.12 -13.49
CA ALA A 70 3.87 -0.23 -14.26
C ALA A 70 3.35 -0.92 -15.53
N ARG A 71 4.23 -1.63 -16.25
CA ARG A 71 3.87 -2.44 -17.42
C ARG A 71 2.94 -3.61 -17.06
N ASP A 72 3.11 -4.20 -15.88
CA ASP A 72 2.19 -5.21 -15.34
C ASP A 72 0.82 -4.61 -14.93
N GLY A 73 0.67 -3.28 -15.00
CA GLY A 73 -0.55 -2.53 -14.72
C GLY A 73 -0.66 -1.99 -13.29
N CYS A 74 0.44 -1.98 -12.52
CA CYS A 74 0.46 -1.37 -11.20
C CYS A 74 0.52 0.16 -11.31
N ASN A 75 -0.45 0.83 -10.70
CA ASN A 75 -0.55 2.29 -10.64
C ASN A 75 -0.14 2.85 -9.28
N PHE A 76 0.03 1.99 -8.27
CA PHE A 76 0.47 2.38 -6.93
C PHE A 76 1.65 1.50 -6.52
N ILE A 77 2.77 2.08 -6.13
CA ILE A 77 3.99 1.35 -5.77
C ILE A 77 4.45 1.70 -4.35
N VAL A 78 4.74 0.67 -3.56
CA VAL A 78 5.40 0.78 -2.26
C VAL A 78 6.85 0.35 -2.40
N ILE A 79 7.79 1.18 -1.95
CA ILE A 79 9.18 0.78 -1.73
C ILE A 79 9.38 0.58 -0.23
N ILE A 80 9.83 -0.60 0.17
CA ILE A 80 10.22 -0.93 1.54
C ILE A 80 11.73 -1.03 1.58
N HIS A 81 12.35 -0.33 2.52
CA HIS A 81 13.80 -0.37 2.70
C HIS A 81 14.13 -0.22 4.18
N ASP A 82 14.98 -1.10 4.66
CA ASP A 82 15.41 -1.14 6.06
C ASP A 82 16.34 0.03 6.40
N LEU A 83 16.23 0.56 7.62
CA LEU A 83 17.14 1.59 8.12
C LEU A 83 18.30 0.94 8.88
N ASP A 84 19.24 0.38 8.13
CA ASP A 84 20.41 -0.30 8.68
C ASP A 84 21.20 0.57 9.67
N LEU A 85 21.91 -0.10 10.59
CA LEU A 85 22.94 0.53 11.41
C LEU A 85 24.20 0.83 10.58
N GLY A 86 24.77 2.01 10.79
CA GLY A 86 26.07 2.41 10.27
C GLY A 86 27.23 1.74 11.01
N ARG A 87 28.46 2.03 10.58
CA ARG A 87 29.70 1.47 11.15
C ARG A 87 29.92 1.82 12.63
N ASN A 88 29.29 2.89 13.10
CA ASN A 88 29.34 3.36 14.48
C ASN A 88 28.21 2.82 15.36
N MET A 89 27.46 1.81 14.90
CA MET A 89 26.30 1.24 15.60
C MET A 89 25.15 2.23 15.84
N GLN A 90 25.12 3.34 15.11
CA GLN A 90 24.00 4.28 15.08
C GLN A 90 23.18 4.02 13.83
N LEU A 91 21.88 4.35 13.87
CA LEU A 91 21.04 4.33 12.68
C LEU A 91 21.65 5.21 11.60
N ASN A 92 21.61 4.73 10.36
CA ASN A 92 21.93 5.58 9.22
C ASN A 92 20.93 6.74 9.14
N ASP A 93 21.32 7.78 8.41
CA ASP A 93 20.48 8.94 8.16
C ASP A 93 19.26 8.57 7.29
N GLU A 94 18.08 8.53 7.93
CA GLU A 94 16.81 8.23 7.27
C GLU A 94 16.45 9.26 6.20
N GLU A 95 16.76 10.54 6.43
CA GLU A 95 16.48 11.63 5.49
C GLU A 95 17.34 11.46 4.23
N ALA A 96 18.63 11.17 4.39
CA ALA A 96 19.52 10.89 3.27
C ALA A 96 19.09 9.64 2.49
N LEU A 97 18.68 8.56 3.18
CA LEU A 97 18.13 7.36 2.54
C LEU A 97 16.86 7.68 1.77
N ARG A 98 15.91 8.38 2.39
CA ARG A 98 14.64 8.79 1.77
C ARG A 98 14.88 9.69 0.56
N ALA A 99 15.79 10.65 0.64
CA ALA A 99 16.17 11.52 -0.49
C ALA A 99 16.71 10.70 -1.66
N ARG A 100 17.58 9.73 -1.38
CA ARG A 100 18.12 8.82 -2.40
C ARG A 100 17.04 7.96 -3.05
N LEU A 101 16.14 7.36 -2.26
CA LEU A 101 15.01 6.58 -2.78
C LEU A 101 14.03 7.47 -3.57
N ASN A 102 13.87 8.73 -3.14
CA ASN A 102 13.04 9.69 -3.84
C ASN A 102 13.58 10.05 -5.22
N GLY A 103 14.90 10.06 -5.39
CA GLY A 103 15.58 10.36 -6.65
C GLY A 103 15.33 9.36 -7.79
N PHE A 104 14.74 8.20 -7.53
CA PHE A 104 14.40 7.26 -8.60
C PHE A 104 13.29 7.81 -9.51
N ALA A 105 13.49 7.72 -10.82
CA ALA A 105 12.49 8.08 -11.81
C ALA A 105 11.23 7.19 -11.68
N VAL A 106 10.07 7.82 -11.52
CA VAL A 106 8.77 7.14 -11.40
C VAL A 106 8.08 7.12 -12.78
N PRO A 107 7.58 5.97 -13.26
CA PRO A 107 6.84 5.91 -14.51
C PRO A 107 5.60 6.82 -14.51
N ALA A 108 5.24 7.37 -15.67
CA ALA A 108 4.06 8.24 -15.79
C ALA A 108 2.77 7.51 -15.34
N GLY A 109 1.92 8.22 -14.59
CA GLY A 109 0.67 7.66 -14.06
C GLY A 109 0.83 6.72 -12.86
N VAL A 110 2.06 6.49 -12.38
CA VAL A 110 2.33 5.72 -11.17
C VAL A 110 2.50 6.65 -9.97
N GLN A 111 1.81 6.34 -8.88
CA GLN A 111 2.05 6.96 -7.57
C GLN A 111 2.93 6.03 -6.73
N ARG A 112 3.80 6.62 -5.91
CA ARG A 112 4.75 5.88 -5.07
C ARG A 112 4.71 6.35 -3.63
N THR A 113 4.88 5.41 -2.70
CA THR A 113 5.30 5.71 -1.32
C THR A 113 6.60 4.98 -0.95
N ILE A 114 7.33 5.53 0.02
CA ILE A 114 8.56 4.97 0.57
C ILE A 114 8.32 4.70 2.05
N CYS A 115 8.40 3.43 2.42
CA CYS A 115 8.30 2.93 3.78
C CYS A 115 9.69 2.53 4.28
N ILE A 116 10.14 3.16 5.36
CA ILE A 116 11.44 2.88 5.98
C ILE A 116 11.17 2.42 7.42
N PRO A 117 11.10 1.10 7.68
CA PRO A 117 11.11 0.57 9.04
C PRO A 117 12.42 0.97 9.76
N VAL A 118 12.35 1.20 11.07
CA VAL A 118 13.56 1.47 11.84
C VAL A 118 14.28 0.16 12.10
N GLU A 119 15.53 0.08 11.67
CA GLU A 119 16.29 -1.16 11.45
C GLU A 119 15.61 -2.09 10.44
N GLU A 120 14.44 -2.64 10.74
CA GLU A 120 13.76 -3.65 9.93
C GLU A 120 12.26 -3.76 10.31
N MET A 121 11.46 -4.49 9.52
CA MET A 121 10.01 -4.63 9.75
C MET A 121 9.67 -5.22 11.13
N GLU A 122 10.55 -6.02 11.72
CA GLU A 122 10.40 -6.63 13.04
C GLU A 122 10.19 -5.60 14.15
N ALA A 123 10.67 -4.37 13.97
CA ALA A 123 10.40 -3.28 14.90
C ALA A 123 8.89 -3.09 15.10
N TRP A 124 8.08 -3.26 14.05
CA TRP A 124 6.63 -3.09 14.16
C TRP A 124 5.98 -4.07 15.12
N TRP A 125 6.45 -5.32 15.18
CA TRP A 125 5.89 -6.36 16.04
C TRP A 125 6.02 -6.03 17.53
N TRP A 126 7.06 -5.28 17.89
CA TRP A 126 7.28 -4.79 19.25
C TRP A 126 6.25 -3.77 19.74
N SER A 127 5.37 -3.29 18.87
CA SER A 127 4.24 -2.44 19.26
C SER A 127 3.09 -3.19 19.92
N ASP A 128 2.90 -4.49 19.66
CA ASP A 128 1.71 -5.24 20.08
C ASP A 128 2.00 -6.17 21.29
N PRO A 129 1.44 -5.87 22.49
CA PRO A 129 1.64 -6.69 23.68
C PRO A 129 1.19 -8.14 23.50
N LYS A 130 0.07 -8.39 22.82
CA LYS A 130 -0.48 -9.75 22.63
C LYS A 130 0.43 -10.55 21.70
N LEU A 131 0.89 -9.91 20.62
CA LEU A 131 1.81 -10.54 19.67
C LEU A 131 3.15 -10.88 20.34
N ILE A 132 3.73 -9.94 21.09
CA ILE A 132 5.00 -10.16 21.80
C ILE A 132 4.87 -11.28 22.85
N LYS A 133 3.77 -11.31 23.61
CA LYS A 133 3.50 -12.42 24.53
C LYS A 133 3.36 -13.75 23.80
N ARG A 134 2.75 -13.76 22.61
CA ARG A 134 2.63 -14.98 21.79
C ARG A 134 4.01 -15.47 21.32
N ILE A 135 4.84 -14.58 20.77
CA ILE A 135 6.21 -14.91 20.32
C ILE A 135 7.06 -15.41 21.49
N GLY A 136 6.98 -14.73 22.64
CA GLY A 136 7.74 -15.06 23.84
C GLY A 136 7.15 -16.15 24.72
N LYS A 137 6.07 -16.83 24.29
CA LYS A 137 5.38 -17.87 25.09
C LYS A 137 5.03 -17.40 26.51
N GLY A 138 4.41 -16.22 26.60
CA GLY A 138 4.05 -15.53 27.85
C GLY A 138 5.13 -14.58 28.39
N LYS A 139 6.37 -14.65 27.85
CA LYS A 139 7.48 -13.75 28.21
C LYS A 139 7.50 -12.51 27.31
N GLY A 140 8.33 -11.54 27.70
CA GLY A 140 8.53 -10.30 26.96
C GLY A 140 7.43 -9.27 27.21
N SER A 141 7.73 -8.04 26.78
CA SER A 141 6.84 -6.90 26.85
C SER A 141 7.00 -6.08 25.57
N ALA A 142 5.88 -5.69 24.98
CA ALA A 142 5.88 -4.69 23.91
C ALA A 142 6.43 -3.36 24.42
N THR A 143 6.85 -2.50 23.51
CA THR A 143 7.34 -1.15 23.80
C THR A 143 6.42 -0.11 23.18
N PRO A 144 6.17 1.03 23.87
CA PRO A 144 5.45 2.15 23.28
C PRO A 144 6.28 2.87 22.20
N SER A 145 7.61 2.67 22.17
CA SER A 145 8.53 3.26 21.20
C SER A 145 9.34 2.17 20.48
N PRO A 146 8.73 1.44 19.53
CA PRO A 146 9.40 0.35 18.82
C PRO A 146 10.57 0.81 17.96
N HIS A 147 10.54 2.07 17.50
CA HIS A 147 11.66 2.71 16.78
C HIS A 147 12.93 2.86 17.62
N LEU A 148 12.87 2.71 18.95
CA LEU A 148 14.07 2.71 19.82
C LEU A 148 14.58 1.30 20.10
N LYS A 149 13.95 0.27 19.53
CA LYS A 149 14.32 -1.11 19.77
C LYS A 149 15.52 -1.49 18.90
N MET A 150 16.70 -1.46 19.49
CA MET A 150 17.91 -1.91 18.80
C MET A 150 17.84 -3.40 18.44
N LYS A 151 18.23 -3.76 17.21
CA LYS A 151 18.29 -5.14 16.72
C LYS A 151 16.98 -5.91 16.95
N PRO A 152 15.86 -5.41 16.40
CA PRO A 152 14.53 -5.89 16.78
C PRO A 152 14.30 -7.36 16.41
N LYS A 153 14.85 -7.87 15.31
CA LYS A 153 14.82 -9.30 14.94
C LYS A 153 15.61 -10.17 15.89
N GLU A 154 16.86 -9.82 16.20
CA GLU A 154 17.66 -10.60 17.15
C GLU A 154 17.01 -10.58 18.54
N ALA A 155 16.31 -9.49 18.89
CA ALA A 155 15.53 -9.42 20.11
C ALA A 155 14.32 -10.38 20.07
N LEU A 156 13.59 -10.49 18.95
CA LEU A 156 12.50 -11.45 18.79
C LEU A 156 13.00 -12.90 18.80
N GLN A 157 14.12 -13.17 18.12
CA GLN A 157 14.77 -14.48 18.12
C GLN A 157 15.12 -14.92 19.54
N ARG A 158 15.83 -14.05 20.29
CA ARG A 158 16.17 -14.29 21.71
C ARG A 158 14.93 -14.49 22.59
N LEU A 159 13.89 -13.70 22.37
CA LEU A 159 12.63 -13.81 23.10
C LEU A 159 11.94 -15.16 22.85
N SER A 160 12.04 -15.67 21.62
CA SER A 160 11.38 -16.90 21.16
C SER A 160 12.12 -18.20 21.50
N CYS A 161 13.29 -18.13 22.14
CA CYS A 161 14.13 -19.30 22.41
C CYS A 161 13.37 -20.37 23.20
N ASP A 162 13.55 -21.63 22.77
CA ASP A 162 13.09 -22.80 23.51
C ASP A 162 14.01 -23.16 24.68
N VAL A 163 13.72 -24.28 25.36
CA VAL A 163 14.52 -24.77 26.50
C VAL A 163 15.96 -25.12 26.06
N GLY A 164 16.17 -25.45 24.79
CA GLY A 164 17.49 -25.71 24.20
C GLY A 164 18.19 -24.46 23.66
N GLY A 165 17.62 -23.27 23.84
CA GLY A 165 18.18 -22.01 23.37
C GLY A 165 18.00 -21.74 21.88
N LYS A 166 17.32 -22.61 21.12
CA LYS A 166 17.09 -22.41 19.69
C LYS A 166 15.94 -21.41 19.48
N PRO A 167 16.12 -20.36 18.65
CA PRO A 167 15.04 -19.44 18.35
C PRO A 167 13.94 -20.16 17.58
N LEU A 168 12.69 -19.94 17.98
CA LEU A 168 11.50 -20.46 17.30
C LEU A 168 10.91 -19.47 16.32
N TYR A 169 11.18 -18.18 16.51
CA TYR A 169 10.87 -17.13 15.57
C TYR A 169 11.93 -17.06 14.47
N SER A 170 11.47 -16.91 13.23
CA SER A 170 12.28 -16.57 12.06
C SER A 170 11.60 -15.47 11.26
N THR A 171 12.33 -14.78 10.38
CA THR A 171 11.74 -13.75 9.51
C THR A 171 10.62 -14.31 8.62
N ASN A 172 10.70 -15.58 8.24
CA ASN A 172 9.64 -16.28 7.49
C ASN A 172 8.29 -16.34 8.23
N ASP A 173 8.26 -16.06 9.55
CA ASP A 173 7.02 -15.91 10.30
C ASP A 173 6.33 -14.55 10.06
N ASN A 174 7.01 -13.53 9.52
CA ASN A 174 6.50 -12.17 9.37
C ASN A 174 5.13 -12.09 8.67
N PRO A 175 4.88 -12.81 7.55
CA PRO A 175 3.55 -12.82 6.95
C PRO A 175 2.47 -13.34 7.90
N ARG A 176 2.77 -14.38 8.69
CA ARG A 176 1.84 -14.93 9.70
C ARG A 176 1.63 -13.99 10.88
N LEU A 177 2.67 -13.27 11.31
CA LEU A 177 2.52 -12.24 12.34
C LEU A 177 1.65 -11.08 11.84
N ALA A 178 1.83 -10.67 10.58
CA ALA A 178 1.02 -9.66 9.93
C ALA A 178 -0.47 -10.03 9.83
N GLU A 179 -0.84 -11.31 9.87
CA GLU A 179 -2.25 -11.73 9.89
C GLU A 179 -2.98 -11.35 11.19
N VAL A 180 -2.25 -11.30 12.31
CA VAL A 180 -2.85 -11.22 13.65
C VAL A 180 -2.47 -9.97 14.43
N VAL A 181 -1.47 -9.22 13.99
CA VAL A 181 -1.00 -8.01 14.67
C VAL A 181 -2.13 -6.98 14.82
N ASP A 182 -2.14 -6.24 15.93
CA ASP A 182 -3.00 -5.08 16.11
C ASP A 182 -2.56 -3.91 15.21
N LEU A 183 -3.27 -3.71 14.09
CA LEU A 183 -2.94 -2.68 13.09
C LEU A 183 -3.05 -1.26 13.65
N GLU A 184 -3.97 -1.02 14.60
CA GLU A 184 -4.18 0.29 15.17
C GLU A 184 -3.03 0.65 16.11
N LEU A 185 -2.67 -0.30 16.98
CA LEU A 185 -1.56 -0.11 17.91
C LEU A 185 -0.21 0.01 17.19
N CYS A 186 0.00 -0.77 16.11
CA CYS A 186 1.15 -0.59 15.23
C CYS A 186 1.21 0.82 14.65
N ALA A 187 0.12 1.29 14.05
CA ALA A 187 0.07 2.63 13.44
C ALA A 187 0.30 3.75 14.47
N GLN A 188 -0.23 3.59 15.69
CA GLN A 188 -0.04 4.56 16.76
C GLN A 188 1.43 4.67 17.20
N ARG A 189 2.19 3.57 17.16
CA ARG A 189 3.54 3.48 17.75
C ARG A 189 4.67 3.54 16.71
N CYS A 190 4.37 3.29 15.44
CA CYS A 190 5.34 3.20 14.36
C CYS A 190 4.92 4.10 13.19
N GLN A 191 5.61 5.22 13.00
CA GLN A 191 5.29 6.17 11.93
C GLN A 191 5.35 5.53 10.54
N SER A 192 6.39 4.73 10.24
CA SER A 192 6.51 4.06 8.94
C SER A 192 5.39 3.05 8.65
N PHE A 193 4.82 2.44 9.69
CA PHE A 193 3.64 1.59 9.56
C PHE A 193 2.38 2.42 9.31
N ALA A 194 2.21 3.53 10.03
CA ALA A 194 1.10 4.46 9.84
C ALA A 194 1.08 5.01 8.41
N ASP A 195 2.23 5.46 7.91
CA ASP A 195 2.39 5.99 6.55
C ASP A 195 2.04 4.94 5.49
N LEU A 196 2.49 3.69 5.70
CA LEU A 196 2.15 2.57 4.83
C LEU A 196 0.63 2.33 4.80
N ARG A 197 -0.01 2.25 5.98
CA ARG A 197 -1.46 2.06 6.09
C ARG A 197 -2.22 3.20 5.41
N ASN A 198 -1.82 4.44 5.67
CA ASN A 198 -2.45 5.64 5.11
C ASN A 198 -2.38 5.65 3.58
N PHE A 199 -1.25 5.22 3.01
CA PHE A 199 -1.12 5.10 1.56
C PHE A 199 -2.16 4.13 0.97
N PHE A 200 -2.27 2.91 1.51
CA PHE A 200 -3.26 1.94 1.01
C PHE A 200 -4.70 2.46 1.16
N VAL A 201 -5.05 3.01 2.33
CA VAL A 201 -6.40 3.51 2.61
C VAL A 201 -6.77 4.72 1.73
N ALA A 202 -5.84 5.66 1.53
CA ALA A 202 -6.06 6.81 0.67
C ALA A 202 -6.32 6.38 -0.78
N VAL A 203 -5.51 5.45 -1.29
CA VAL A 203 -5.67 4.89 -2.65
C VAL A 203 -7.03 4.23 -2.83
N SER A 204 -7.47 3.42 -1.86
CA SER A 204 -8.78 2.78 -1.92
C SER A 204 -9.92 3.79 -1.88
N SER A 205 -9.75 4.92 -1.19
CA SER A 205 -10.78 5.95 -1.08
C SER A 205 -10.96 6.72 -2.39
N LEU A 206 -9.87 6.98 -3.11
CA LEU A 206 -9.88 7.60 -4.44
C LEU A 206 -10.62 6.74 -5.48
N ALA A 207 -10.46 5.42 -5.40
CA ALA A 207 -11.16 4.49 -6.29
C ALA A 207 -12.68 4.50 -6.06
N SER A 208 -13.14 4.57 -4.80
CA SER A 208 -14.58 4.56 -4.47
C SER A 208 -15.31 5.84 -4.89
N GLN A 209 -14.67 7.01 -4.84
CA GLN A 209 -15.30 8.30 -5.18
C GLN A 209 -15.50 8.50 -6.69
N SER A 210 -14.83 7.70 -7.52
CA SER A 210 -14.85 7.84 -8.98
C SER A 210 -15.94 6.98 -9.65
N GLY A 211 -16.55 6.04 -8.93
CA GLY A 211 -17.59 5.13 -9.44
C GLY A 211 -19.03 5.67 -9.39
N ASP A 212 -19.26 6.84 -8.78
CA ASP A 212 -20.62 7.35 -8.48
C ASP A 212 -21.09 8.49 -9.41
N ARG A 213 -20.38 8.72 -10.52
CA ARG A 213 -20.83 9.63 -11.59
C ARG A 213 -21.29 8.84 -12.80
N ASP A 214 -22.38 8.11 -12.62
CA ASP A 214 -23.13 7.60 -13.77
C ASP A 214 -23.82 8.82 -14.44
N PRO A 215 -23.52 9.15 -15.70
CA PRO A 215 -24.21 10.24 -16.37
C PRO A 215 -25.66 9.81 -16.57
N GLN A 216 -26.58 10.42 -15.79
CA GLN A 216 -28.01 10.21 -16.00
C GLN A 216 -28.32 10.35 -17.49
N PRO A 217 -29.00 9.36 -18.11
CA PRO A 217 -29.38 9.47 -19.50
C PRO A 217 -30.25 10.71 -19.65
N ARG A 218 -29.77 11.68 -20.42
CA ARG A 218 -30.52 12.88 -20.80
C ARG A 218 -31.87 12.42 -21.34
N ARG A 219 -32.93 12.63 -20.55
CA ARG A 219 -34.31 12.43 -20.99
C ARG A 219 -34.51 13.29 -22.24
N GLN A 220 -34.60 12.65 -23.40
CA GLN A 220 -34.99 13.34 -24.62
C GLN A 220 -36.40 13.90 -24.43
N PRO A 221 -36.66 15.17 -24.81
CA PRO A 221 -37.98 15.75 -24.72
C PRO A 221 -38.92 15.00 -25.67
N ARG A 222 -39.94 14.36 -25.09
CA ARG A 222 -41.04 13.75 -25.85
C ARG A 222 -41.73 14.85 -26.67
N SER A 223 -41.60 14.78 -27.99
CA SER A 223 -42.37 15.58 -28.93
C SER A 223 -43.85 15.24 -28.79
N ARG A 224 -44.64 16.17 -28.23
CA ARG A 224 -46.10 16.12 -28.25
C ARG A 224 -46.58 16.41 -29.67
N VAL A 225 -46.95 15.38 -30.40
CA VAL A 225 -47.73 15.49 -31.63
C VAL A 225 -49.12 16.02 -31.27
N ARG A 226 -49.40 17.27 -31.67
CA ARG A 226 -50.75 17.86 -31.67
C ARG A 226 -51.58 17.15 -32.74
N LYS A 227 -52.61 16.41 -32.35
CA LYS A 227 -53.72 16.07 -33.25
C LYS A 227 -54.71 17.24 -33.26
N HIS A 228 -54.75 17.98 -34.37
CA HIS A 228 -55.87 18.82 -34.75
C HIS A 228 -56.87 17.95 -35.49
N SER A 229 -58.08 17.79 -34.96
CA SER A 229 -59.24 17.28 -35.69
C SER A 229 -60.34 18.32 -35.63
N SER A 230 -60.44 19.08 -36.72
CA SER A 230 -61.53 19.98 -37.08
C SER A 230 -62.24 19.38 -38.29
N ARG A 231 -63.57 19.21 -38.19
CA ARG A 231 -64.61 19.39 -39.23
C ARG A 231 -65.93 18.86 -38.67
N ARG A 232 -66.88 19.76 -38.34
CA ARG A 232 -67.99 20.26 -39.19
C ARG A 232 -69.02 19.16 -39.50
N GLY A 233 -70.22 19.35 -38.96
CA GLY A 233 -71.37 18.49 -39.18
C GLY A 233 -72.13 18.80 -40.46
N VAL A 234 -73.18 18.02 -40.69
CA VAL A 234 -74.35 18.36 -41.52
C VAL A 234 -75.59 17.71 -40.91
N SER A 235 -76.60 18.58 -40.76
CA SER A 235 -78.02 18.39 -40.50
C SER A 235 -78.72 17.18 -41.14
N SER A 236 -79.69 16.59 -40.43
CA SER A 236 -81.01 16.27 -41.01
C SER A 236 -82.03 15.90 -39.93
N ARG A 237 -82.96 16.83 -39.66
CA ARG A 237 -84.42 16.72 -39.47
C ARG A 237 -84.94 17.77 -38.51
#